data_AF-A0A0F9VVQ3-F1
#
_entry.id   AF-A0A0F9VVQ3-F1
#
_cell.length_a   1.000
_cell.length_b   1.000
_cell.length_c   1.000
_cell.angle_alpha   90.00
_cell.angle_beta   90.00
_cell.angle_gamma   90.00
#
_symmetry.space_group_name_H-M   'P 1'
#
loop_
_entity.id
_entity.type
_entity.pdbx_description
1 polymer ?
#
loop_
_entity_poly.entity_id
_entity_poly.type
_entity_poly.pdbx_seq_one_letter_code
_entity_poly.pdbx_strand_id
1 'polypeptide(L)'
;MKRVITKRQEQILRLVHHDFDSLSQTEAAKKLGVSQSVISDALKRVEEAFPHFFPILTRLEAERHHLYYVEGWSVEEIAEHFEATPDSIYKALQRAKGKGACFTESKGRVLSYSPDMDADVIHKF
;
A
#
# COMPACT_ATOMS: atom_id res chain seq x y z
N MET A 1 -28.96 9.34 5.16
CA MET A 1 -27.68 9.37 4.42
C MET A 1 -27.91 8.88 3.00
N LYS A 2 -27.65 9.70 1.97
CA LYS A 2 -27.73 9.29 0.56
C LYS A 2 -26.49 8.48 0.23
N ARG A 3 -26.65 7.26 -0.31
CA ARG A 3 -25.50 6.43 -0.74
C ARG A 3 -24.87 7.05 -1.98
N VAL A 4 -23.54 7.24 -1.95
CA VAL A 4 -22.76 7.76 -3.08
C VAL A 4 -22.45 6.66 -4.10
N ILE A 5 -22.18 5.44 -3.63
CA ILE A 5 -21.98 4.24 -4.46
C ILE A 5 -23.12 3.24 -4.29
N THR A 6 -23.33 2.44 -5.32
CA THR A 6 -24.31 1.35 -5.32
C THR A 6 -23.85 0.19 -4.44
N LYS A 7 -24.79 -0.66 -3.98
CA LYS A 7 -24.46 -1.89 -3.23
C LYS A 7 -23.53 -2.82 -4.03
N ARG A 8 -23.67 -2.85 -5.35
CA ARG A 8 -22.83 -3.68 -6.23
C ARG A 8 -21.39 -3.16 -6.28
N GLN A 9 -21.20 -1.85 -6.35
CA GLN A 9 -19.88 -1.21 -6.28
C GLN A 9 -19.20 -1.45 -4.93
N GLU A 10 -19.95 -1.30 -3.83
CA GLU A 10 -19.46 -1.62 -2.48
C GLU A 10 -19.02 -3.08 -2.37
N GLN A 11 -19.83 -4.01 -2.90
CA GLN A 11 -19.49 -5.44 -2.95
C GLN A 11 -18.22 -5.69 -3.76
N ILE A 12 -18.10 -5.08 -4.94
CA ILE A 12 -16.90 -5.23 -5.79
C ILE A 12 -15.66 -4.72 -5.07
N LEU A 13 -15.73 -3.54 -4.43
CA LEU A 13 -14.62 -2.99 -3.65
C LEU A 13 -14.17 -3.96 -2.55
N ARG A 14 -15.10 -4.50 -1.76
CA ARG A 14 -14.79 -5.46 -0.70
C ARG A 14 -14.18 -6.76 -1.22
N LEU A 15 -14.52 -7.19 -2.44
CA LEU A 15 -13.92 -8.39 -3.00
C LEU A 15 -12.45 -8.19 -3.36
N VAL A 16 -12.07 -7.00 -3.83
CA VAL A 16 -10.73 -6.78 -4.40
C VAL A 16 -9.77 -6.05 -3.47
N HIS A 17 -10.27 -5.30 -2.50
CA HIS A 17 -9.45 -4.44 -1.64
C HIS A 17 -8.67 -5.27 -0.59
N HIS A 18 -7.44 -4.86 -0.30
CA HIS A 18 -6.49 -5.60 0.55
C HIS A 18 -6.96 -5.76 2.01
N ASP A 19 -7.72 -4.80 2.52
CA ASP A 19 -8.34 -4.89 3.86
C ASP A 19 -9.48 -5.92 3.97
N PHE A 20 -9.90 -6.52 2.86
CA PHE A 20 -11.03 -7.45 2.79
C PHE A 20 -10.60 -8.77 2.12
N ASP A 21 -11.31 -9.23 1.09
CA ASP A 21 -11.08 -10.55 0.47
C ASP A 21 -9.80 -10.57 -0.40
N SER A 22 -9.26 -9.41 -0.80
CA SER A 22 -8.02 -9.30 -1.59
C SER A 22 -7.98 -10.11 -2.91
N LEU A 23 -9.14 -10.39 -3.51
CA LEU A 23 -9.22 -11.14 -4.76
C LEU A 23 -8.70 -10.33 -5.94
N SER A 24 -8.13 -11.01 -6.92
CA SER A 24 -7.90 -10.40 -8.23
C SER A 24 -9.23 -9.99 -8.88
N GLN A 25 -9.19 -9.00 -9.78
CA GLN A 25 -10.40 -8.60 -10.52
C GLN A 25 -11.00 -9.77 -11.32
N THR A 26 -10.18 -10.69 -11.81
CA THR A 26 -10.60 -11.91 -12.52
C THR A 26 -11.30 -12.89 -11.59
N GLU A 27 -10.81 -13.10 -10.37
CA GLU A 27 -11.49 -13.95 -9.37
C GLU A 27 -12.79 -13.32 -8.89
N ALA A 28 -12.80 -12.00 -8.63
CA ALA A 28 -14.01 -11.26 -8.29
C ALA A 28 -15.04 -11.34 -9.42
N ALA A 29 -14.62 -11.21 -10.68
CA ALA A 29 -15.46 -11.36 -11.86
C ALA A 29 -16.09 -12.76 -11.93
N LYS A 30 -15.30 -13.82 -11.73
CA LYS A 30 -15.79 -15.21 -11.66
C LYS A 30 -16.79 -15.40 -10.52
N LYS A 31 -16.47 -14.92 -9.31
CA LYS A 31 -17.34 -15.01 -8.12
C LYS A 31 -18.68 -14.30 -8.31
N LEU A 32 -18.70 -13.23 -9.10
CA LEU A 32 -19.88 -12.40 -9.34
C LEU A 32 -20.63 -12.72 -10.64
N GLY A 33 -20.11 -13.64 -11.47
CA GLY A 33 -20.71 -13.99 -12.76
C GLY A 33 -20.70 -12.86 -13.78
N VAL A 34 -19.68 -12.00 -13.76
CA VAL A 34 -19.56 -10.84 -14.67
C VAL A 34 -18.20 -10.84 -15.39
N SER A 35 -18.03 -9.98 -16.39
CA SER A 35 -16.73 -9.80 -17.04
C SER A 35 -15.77 -8.98 -16.15
N GLN A 36 -14.46 -9.16 -16.35
CA GLN A 36 -13.45 -8.34 -15.69
C GLN A 36 -13.60 -6.84 -16.03
N SER A 37 -14.04 -6.51 -17.25
CA SER A 37 -14.29 -5.10 -17.64
C SER A 37 -15.33 -4.42 -16.76
N VAL A 38 -16.41 -5.12 -16.39
CA VAL A 38 -17.44 -4.61 -15.48
C VAL A 38 -16.88 -4.32 -14.09
N ILE A 39 -15.96 -5.17 -13.61
CA ILE A 39 -15.25 -4.95 -12.34
C ILE A 39 -14.40 -3.68 -12.44
N SER A 40 -13.60 -3.54 -13.50
CA SER A 40 -12.74 -2.38 -13.73
C SER A 40 -13.55 -1.07 -13.80
N ASP A 41 -14.63 -1.04 -14.57
CA ASP A 41 -15.50 0.13 -14.70
C ASP A 41 -16.18 0.51 -13.37
N ALA A 42 -16.58 -0.50 -12.59
CA ALA A 42 -17.15 -0.28 -11.27
C ALA A 42 -16.12 0.33 -10.32
N LEU A 43 -14.89 -0.19 -10.32
CA LEU A 43 -13.80 0.31 -9.48
C LEU A 43 -13.42 1.74 -9.85
N LYS A 44 -13.34 2.08 -11.13
CA LYS A 44 -13.07 3.46 -11.57
C LYS A 44 -14.10 4.46 -11.02
N ARG A 45 -15.39 4.11 -11.06
CA ARG A 45 -16.45 4.95 -10.48
C ARG A 45 -16.37 5.04 -8.96
N VAL A 46 -15.89 3.98 -8.29
CA VAL A 46 -15.68 4.00 -6.84
C VAL A 46 -14.47 4.87 -6.49
N GLU A 47 -13.40 4.83 -7.28
CA GLU A 47 -12.22 5.68 -7.13
C GLU A 47 -12.57 7.17 -7.25
N GLU A 48 -13.39 7.53 -8.25
CA GLU A 48 -13.89 8.90 -8.41
C GLU A 48 -14.73 9.36 -7.21
N ALA A 49 -15.50 8.46 -6.59
CA ALA A 49 -16.35 8.78 -5.43
C ALA A 49 -15.59 8.74 -4.08
N PHE A 50 -14.63 7.84 -3.95
CA PHE A 50 -13.90 7.53 -2.72
C PHE A 50 -12.42 7.21 -3.01
N PRO A 51 -11.62 8.23 -3.38
CA PRO A 51 -10.24 8.04 -3.78
C PRO A 51 -9.33 7.50 -2.66
N HIS A 52 -9.74 7.62 -1.39
CA HIS A 52 -8.97 7.15 -0.24
C HIS A 52 -8.91 5.63 -0.09
N PHE A 53 -9.78 4.88 -0.75
CA PHE A 53 -9.67 3.41 -0.83
C PHE A 53 -8.71 2.94 -1.93
N PHE A 54 -8.03 3.88 -2.59
CA PHE A 54 -7.08 3.60 -3.66
C PHE A 54 -5.68 4.07 -3.26
N PRO A 55 -4.63 3.36 -3.71
CA PRO A 55 -4.71 2.23 -4.63
C PRO A 55 -5.07 0.89 -3.98
N ILE A 56 -5.69 0.03 -4.78
CA ILE A 56 -5.91 -1.37 -4.40
C ILE A 56 -4.61 -2.16 -4.61
N LEU A 57 -3.99 -2.50 -3.49
CA LEU A 57 -2.84 -3.39 -3.43
C LEU A 57 -3.27 -4.85 -3.26
N THR A 58 -2.37 -5.79 -3.57
CA THR A 58 -2.54 -7.16 -3.07
C THR A 58 -2.26 -7.19 -1.57
N ARG A 59 -2.77 -8.21 -0.86
CA ARG A 59 -2.54 -8.35 0.59
C ARG A 59 -1.05 -8.31 0.97
N LEU A 60 -0.23 -9.08 0.25
CA LEU A 60 1.23 -9.08 0.45
C LEU A 60 1.88 -7.73 0.15
N GLU A 61 1.42 -7.02 -0.90
CA GLU A 61 1.92 -5.68 -1.20
C GLU A 61 1.55 -4.69 -0.08
N ALA A 62 0.32 -4.76 0.44
CA ALA A 62 -0.14 -3.90 1.53
C ALA A 62 0.64 -4.16 2.83
N GLU A 63 0.82 -5.43 3.22
CA GLU A 63 1.58 -5.80 4.42
C GLU A 63 3.04 -5.34 4.34
N ARG A 64 3.73 -5.59 3.22
CA ARG A 64 5.11 -5.13 3.01
C ARG A 64 5.22 -3.61 3.00
N HIS A 65 4.25 -2.94 2.37
CA HIS A 65 4.21 -1.49 2.34
C HIS A 65 3.97 -0.90 3.74
N HIS A 66 3.11 -1.52 4.54
CA HIS A 66 2.85 -1.13 5.92
C HIS A 66 4.10 -1.25 6.79
N LEU A 67 4.79 -2.40 6.75
CA LEU A 67 6.02 -2.60 7.52
C LEU A 67 7.10 -1.58 7.15
N TYR A 68 7.24 -1.26 5.87
CA TYR A 68 8.25 -0.30 5.42
C TYR A 68 7.91 1.15 5.80
N TYR A 69 6.70 1.63 5.50
CA TYR A 69 6.35 3.05 5.65
C TYR A 69 5.77 3.41 7.03
N VAL A 70 5.09 2.47 7.70
CA VAL A 70 4.44 2.71 9.00
C VAL A 70 5.33 2.26 10.14
N GLU A 71 5.78 1.01 10.11
CA GLU A 71 6.64 0.44 11.16
C GLU A 71 8.12 0.82 11.00
N GLY A 72 8.52 1.32 9.82
CA GLY A 72 9.87 1.81 9.57
C GLY A 72 10.93 0.73 9.40
N TRP A 73 10.53 -0.49 9.06
CA TRP A 73 11.45 -1.61 8.85
C TRP A 73 12.31 -1.38 7.61
N SER A 74 13.55 -1.84 7.70
CA SER A 74 14.46 -1.93 6.56
C SER A 74 14.00 -2.99 5.56
N VAL A 75 14.49 -2.89 4.32
CA VAL A 75 14.15 -3.87 3.27
C VAL A 75 14.70 -5.25 3.65
N GLU A 76 15.84 -5.28 4.32
CA GLU A 76 16.53 -6.47 4.80
C GLU A 76 15.71 -7.19 5.88
N GLU A 77 15.19 -6.45 6.88
CA GLU A 77 14.32 -7.01 7.92
C GLU A 77 13.01 -7.57 7.33
N ILE A 78 12.41 -6.86 6.38
CA ILE A 78 11.21 -7.33 5.68
C ILE A 78 11.53 -8.59 4.85
N ALA A 79 12.68 -8.61 4.18
CA ALA A 79 13.11 -9.76 3.37
C ALA A 79 13.29 -11.01 4.24
N GLU A 80 13.93 -10.88 5.40
CA GLU A 80 14.07 -11.95 6.39
C GLU A 80 12.71 -12.42 6.90
N HIS A 81 11.82 -11.50 7.27
CA HIS A 81 10.49 -11.81 7.79
C HIS A 81 9.61 -12.60 6.81
N PHE A 82 9.70 -12.32 5.52
CA PHE A 82 8.92 -13.00 4.48
C PHE A 82 9.68 -14.14 3.77
N GLU A 83 10.87 -14.52 4.24
CA GLU A 83 11.75 -15.49 3.58
C GLU A 83 11.96 -15.18 2.08
N ALA A 84 12.11 -13.90 1.76
CA ALA A 84 12.18 -13.38 0.41
C ALA A 84 13.51 -12.66 0.15
N THR A 85 13.83 -12.36 -1.11
CA THR A 85 15.04 -11.59 -1.42
C THR A 85 14.78 -10.08 -1.25
N PRO A 86 15.76 -9.28 -0.82
CA PRO A 86 15.63 -7.82 -0.75
C PRO A 86 15.18 -7.19 -2.08
N ASP A 87 15.68 -7.69 -3.21
CA ASP A 87 15.26 -7.26 -4.55
C ASP A 87 13.75 -7.48 -4.80
N SER A 88 13.20 -8.60 -4.33
CA SER A 88 11.77 -8.89 -4.47
C SER A 88 10.90 -7.93 -3.65
N ILE A 89 11.38 -7.51 -2.47
CA ILE A 89 10.73 -6.52 -1.62
C ILE A 89 10.80 -5.15 -2.28
N TYR A 90 11.96 -4.74 -2.80
CA TYR A 90 12.12 -3.52 -3.59
C TYR A 90 11.14 -3.46 -4.76
N LYS A 91 11.03 -4.53 -5.55
CA LYS A 91 10.08 -4.62 -6.67
C LYS A 91 8.63 -4.54 -6.21
N ALA A 92 8.28 -5.11 -5.06
CA ALA A 92 6.93 -4.99 -4.50
C ALA A 92 6.62 -3.55 -4.08
N LEU A 93 7.54 -2.89 -3.38
CA LEU A 93 7.40 -1.48 -2.97
C LEU A 93 7.32 -0.54 -4.18
N GLN A 94 8.13 -0.77 -5.22
CA GLN A 94 8.07 0.00 -6.46
C GLN A 94 6.74 -0.18 -7.21
N ARG A 95 6.18 -1.39 -7.24
CA ARG A 95 4.85 -1.63 -7.83
C ARG A 95 3.75 -0.92 -7.03
N ALA A 96 3.79 -1.00 -5.70
CA ALA A 96 2.84 -0.29 -4.86
C ALA A 96 2.92 1.24 -5.08
N LYS A 97 4.14 1.79 -5.11
CA LYS A 97 4.38 3.20 -5.43
C LYS A 97 3.89 3.57 -6.83
N GLY A 98 4.13 2.73 -7.84
CA GLY A 98 3.65 2.93 -9.21
C GLY A 98 2.12 2.94 -9.33
N LYS A 99 1.42 2.27 -8.41
CA LYS A 99 -0.05 2.34 -8.29
C LYS A 99 -0.53 3.62 -7.58
N GLY A 100 0.37 4.42 -7.02
CA GLY A 100 0.05 5.62 -6.24
C GLY A 100 -0.02 5.38 -4.73
N ALA A 101 0.53 4.27 -4.21
CA ALA A 101 0.56 4.03 -2.77
C ALA A 101 1.64 4.94 -2.18
N CYS A 102 1.19 6.06 -1.62
CA CYS A 102 2.01 7.03 -0.94
C CYS A 102 1.39 7.23 0.45
N PHE A 103 1.67 6.33 1.39
CA PHE A 103 1.22 6.53 2.77
C PHE A 103 2.14 7.58 3.41
N THR A 104 1.66 8.82 3.43
CA THR A 104 2.28 10.00 4.04
C THR A 104 3.60 10.45 3.40
N GLU A 105 3.86 11.75 3.51
CA GLU A 105 5.06 12.42 2.99
C GLU A 105 6.29 11.61 3.37
N SER A 106 7.21 11.44 2.41
CA SER A 106 8.53 10.90 2.71
C SER A 106 9.01 11.53 4.00
N LYS A 107 9.24 10.73 5.06
CA LYS A 107 10.11 11.16 6.14
C LYS A 107 11.44 11.42 5.46
N GLY A 108 11.64 12.66 5.00
CA GLY A 108 12.90 13.12 4.44
C GLY A 108 13.98 12.74 5.44
N ARG A 109 15.16 12.35 4.93
CA ARG A 109 16.30 11.86 5.71
C ARG A 109 16.29 12.47 7.11
N VAL A 110 15.82 11.70 8.09
CA VAL A 110 15.80 12.17 9.47
C VAL A 110 17.24 12.08 9.92
N LEU A 111 17.78 13.19 10.40
CA LEU A 111 19.14 13.24 10.94
C LEU A 111 19.20 12.23 12.10
N SER A 112 19.87 11.09 11.91
CA SER A 112 20.13 10.14 12.98
C SER A 112 21.32 10.66 13.78
N TYR A 113 21.11 10.94 15.06
CA TYR A 113 22.19 11.32 15.96
C TYR A 113 23.09 10.11 16.19
N SER A 114 24.39 10.27 15.94
CA SER A 114 25.39 9.29 16.31
C SER A 114 26.23 9.86 17.47
N PRO A 115 26.60 9.07 18.49
CA PRO A 115 27.27 9.58 19.71
C PRO A 115 28.61 10.30 19.45
N ASP A 116 29.24 10.03 18.31
CA ASP A 116 30.45 10.69 17.81
C ASP A 116 30.21 12.14 17.33
N MET A 117 28.96 12.56 17.13
CA MET A 117 28.61 13.94 16.77
C MET A 117 28.83 14.96 17.90
N ASP A 118 28.93 14.49 19.16
CA ASP A 118 29.22 15.35 20.33
C ASP A 118 30.71 15.68 20.47
N ALA A 119 31.60 14.99 19.75
CA ALA A 119 33.04 15.20 19.86
C ALA A 119 33.49 16.59 19.37
N ASP A 120 32.70 17.23 18.50
CA ASP A 120 33.01 18.52 17.86
C ASP A 120 32.30 19.72 18.53
N VAL A 121 31.64 19.53 19.68
CA VAL A 121 30.98 20.63 20.41
C VAL A 121 32.03 21.51 21.10
N ILE A 122 32.53 22.51 20.39
CA ILE A 122 33.45 23.52 20.93
C ILE A 122 32.65 24.42 21.88
N HIS A 123 32.81 24.21 23.19
CA HIS A 123 32.34 25.16 24.21
C HIS A 123 33.13 26.47 24.10
N LYS A 124 32.50 27.52 23.56
CA LYS A 124 33.04 28.89 23.64
C LYS A 124 32.61 29.49 24.98
N PHE A 125 33.59 29.80 25.82
CA PHE A 125 33.46 30.62 27.03
C PHE A 125 33.48 32.10 26.69
#